data_AF-A0A4E0R0B1-F1
#
_entry.id   AF-A0A4E0R0B1-F1
#
_cell.length_a   1.000
_cell.length_b   1.000
_cell.length_c   1.000
_cell.angle_alpha   90.00
_cell.angle_beta   90.00
_cell.angle_gamma   90.00
#
_symmetry.space_group_name_H-M   'P 1'
#
loop_
_entity.id
_entity.type
_entity.pdbx_description
1 polymer ?
#
loop_
_entity_poly.entity_id
_entity_poly.type
_entity_poly.pdbx_seq_one_letter_code
_entity_poly.pdbx_strand_id
1 'polypeptide(L)'
;MKFLEKGSNVPSVISKALIQTILEQHALPWYSVHGISHWARVFENGCQLAQLTGAKIEVVQLFAVFHDSKREHDGRDFKHGQHGADYAATLRGTQFNLSDEDFDLLYTACAHHTYGLTEGDITVQTCWDADRLDLGRVGIRPNPKYLCTDAAKEADMISWANQRAIENFIPKLVYKKMGL
;
A
#
# COMPACT_ATOMS: atom_id res chain seq x y z
N MET A 1 3.79 16.44 -14.07
CA MET A 1 3.82 14.99 -14.34
C MET A 1 2.44 14.52 -14.80
N LYS A 2 2.30 13.59 -15.77
CA LYS A 2 0.99 12.98 -16.06
C LYS A 2 0.75 11.89 -15.01
N PHE A 3 -0.16 12.13 -14.06
CA PHE A 3 -0.60 11.13 -13.11
C PHE A 3 -1.39 10.02 -13.84
N LEU A 4 -1.39 8.81 -13.27
CA LEU A 4 -2.23 7.73 -13.78
C LEU A 4 -3.67 8.23 -13.91
N GLU A 5 -4.26 8.12 -15.10
CA GLU A 5 -5.66 8.51 -15.30
C GLU A 5 -6.59 7.63 -14.46
N LYS A 6 -7.72 8.17 -14.00
CA LYS A 6 -8.71 7.46 -13.17
C LYS A 6 -9.18 6.15 -13.84
N GLY A 7 -8.55 5.03 -13.48
CA GLY A 7 -8.86 3.69 -13.99
C GLY A 7 -7.88 3.14 -15.03
N SER A 8 -6.65 3.65 -15.11
CA SER A 8 -5.57 3.08 -15.92
C SER A 8 -5.29 1.62 -15.53
N ASN A 9 -5.17 0.76 -16.55
CA ASN A 9 -5.05 -0.69 -16.39
C ASN A 9 -3.58 -1.07 -16.10
N VAL A 10 -3.13 -0.92 -14.86
CA VAL A 10 -1.82 -1.42 -14.43
C VAL A 10 -1.91 -2.96 -14.30
N PRO A 11 -1.05 -3.73 -15.00
CA PRO A 11 -0.96 -5.18 -14.78
C PRO A 11 -0.79 -5.45 -13.29
N SER A 12 -1.63 -6.32 -12.73
CA SER A 12 -1.65 -6.51 -11.29
C SER A 12 -1.54 -7.97 -10.91
N VAL A 13 -0.62 -8.25 -9.98
CA VAL A 13 -0.46 -9.56 -9.33
C VAL A 13 -1.55 -9.83 -8.30
N ILE A 14 -2.37 -8.82 -7.97
CA ILE A 14 -3.47 -8.94 -7.02
C ILE A 14 -4.66 -9.59 -7.73
N SER A 15 -4.97 -10.81 -7.33
CA SER A 15 -6.16 -11.54 -7.76
C SER A 15 -7.36 -11.23 -6.85
N LYS A 16 -8.57 -11.37 -7.39
CA LYS A 16 -9.80 -11.28 -6.58
C LYS A 16 -9.84 -12.33 -5.48
N ALA A 17 -9.31 -13.53 -5.76
CA ALA A 17 -9.22 -14.62 -4.79
C ALA A 17 -8.32 -14.24 -3.60
N LEU A 18 -7.14 -13.67 -3.86
CA LEU A 18 -6.24 -13.19 -2.81
C LEU A 18 -6.93 -12.16 -1.91
N ILE A 19 -7.61 -11.16 -2.50
CA ILE A 19 -8.32 -10.16 -1.72
C ILE A 19 -9.41 -10.79 -0.86
N GLN A 20 -10.20 -11.70 -1.43
CA GLN A 20 -11.25 -12.40 -0.69
C GLN A 20 -10.66 -13.19 0.50
N THR A 21 -9.56 -13.90 0.29
CA THR A 21 -8.83 -14.62 1.36
C THR A 21 -8.32 -13.68 2.45
N ILE A 22 -7.86 -12.47 2.09
CA ILE A 22 -7.45 -11.47 3.08
C ILE A 22 -8.68 -10.98 3.88
N LEU A 23 -9.78 -10.64 3.20
CA LEU A 23 -10.97 -10.08 3.81
C LEU A 23 -11.71 -11.05 4.74
N GLU A 24 -11.69 -12.35 4.44
CA GLU A 24 -12.27 -13.39 5.31
C GLU A 24 -11.64 -13.43 6.71
N GLN A 25 -10.40 -12.95 6.84
CA GLN A 25 -9.67 -12.90 8.11
C GLN A 25 -9.44 -11.48 8.60
N HIS A 26 -10.03 -10.48 7.95
CA HIS A 26 -9.83 -9.08 8.30
C HIS A 26 -10.80 -8.68 9.41
N ALA A 27 -10.26 -8.18 10.53
CA ALA A 27 -11.07 -7.86 11.71
C ALA A 27 -11.89 -6.57 11.56
N LEU A 28 -11.47 -5.66 10.67
CA LEU A 28 -12.09 -4.35 10.50
C LEU A 28 -13.13 -4.36 9.35
N PRO A 29 -14.18 -3.52 9.43
CA PRO A 29 -15.09 -3.32 8.32
C PRO A 29 -14.33 -2.84 7.06
N TRP A 30 -14.79 -3.24 5.88
CA TRP A 30 -14.14 -2.85 4.62
C TRP A 30 -14.05 -1.33 4.41
N TYR A 31 -14.95 -0.57 5.03
CA TYR A 31 -15.03 0.89 5.01
C TYR A 31 -14.24 1.59 6.13
N SER A 32 -13.49 0.84 6.95
CA SER A 32 -12.56 1.41 7.94
C SER A 32 -11.57 2.36 7.27
N VAL A 33 -11.05 3.32 8.03
CA VAL A 33 -9.98 4.23 7.58
C VAL A 33 -8.66 3.49 7.26
N HIS A 34 -8.53 2.23 7.69
CA HIS A 34 -7.47 1.28 7.33
C HIS A 34 -7.97 0.12 6.43
N GLY A 35 -9.18 0.24 5.86
CA GLY A 35 -9.82 -0.79 5.04
C GLY A 35 -9.48 -0.70 3.54
N ILE A 36 -10.29 -1.37 2.71
CA ILE A 36 -9.99 -1.61 1.28
C ILE A 36 -9.78 -0.31 0.49
N SER A 37 -10.53 0.75 0.80
CA SER A 37 -10.38 2.04 0.12
C SER A 37 -8.99 2.64 0.36
N HIS A 38 -8.44 2.47 1.56
CA HIS A 38 -7.07 2.87 1.88
C HIS A 38 -6.07 2.00 1.10
N TRP A 39 -6.19 0.67 1.16
CA TRP A 39 -5.31 -0.25 0.42
C TRP A 39 -5.28 0.06 -1.08
N ALA A 40 -6.44 0.37 -1.67
CA ALA A 40 -6.54 0.73 -3.07
C ALA A 40 -5.88 2.08 -3.39
N ARG A 41 -5.92 3.07 -2.48
CA ARG A 41 -5.20 4.34 -2.67
C ARG A 41 -3.69 4.14 -2.54
N VAL A 42 -3.23 3.35 -1.56
CA VAL A 42 -1.82 2.96 -1.42
C VAL A 42 -1.33 2.22 -2.67
N PHE A 43 -2.15 1.32 -3.23
CA PHE A 43 -1.85 0.63 -4.48
C PHE A 43 -1.63 1.63 -5.63
N GLU A 44 -2.55 2.57 -5.85
CA GLU A 44 -2.42 3.55 -6.93
C GLU A 44 -1.23 4.51 -6.70
N ASN A 45 -0.99 4.95 -5.45
CA ASN A 45 0.16 5.77 -5.09
C ASN A 45 1.47 5.04 -5.40
N GLY A 46 1.59 3.80 -4.93
CA GLY A 46 2.77 2.97 -5.12
C GLY A 46 3.02 2.64 -6.58
N CYS A 47 1.97 2.30 -7.36
CA CYS A 47 2.12 2.04 -8.79
C CYS A 47 2.61 3.26 -9.56
N GLN A 48 2.23 4.47 -9.14
CA GLN A 48 2.72 5.68 -9.76
C GLN A 48 4.16 6.00 -9.35
N LEU A 49 4.51 5.84 -8.06
CA LEU A 49 5.88 6.02 -7.59
C LEU A 49 6.83 5.01 -8.24
N ALA A 50 6.44 3.74 -8.38
CA ALA A 50 7.26 2.70 -8.99
C ALA A 50 7.68 3.03 -10.43
N GLN A 51 6.83 3.72 -11.21
CA GLN A 51 7.18 4.20 -12.55
C GLN A 51 8.29 5.27 -12.54
N LEU A 52 8.40 6.03 -11.45
CA LEU A 52 9.41 7.07 -11.28
C LEU A 52 10.68 6.55 -10.62
N THR A 53 10.55 5.64 -9.66
CA THR A 53 11.65 5.19 -8.81
C THR A 53 12.34 3.94 -9.34
N GLY A 54 11.69 3.20 -10.25
CA GLY A 54 12.16 1.89 -10.70
C GLY A 54 11.94 0.77 -9.68
N ALA A 55 11.13 1.01 -8.64
CA ALA A 55 10.77 -0.01 -7.64
C ALA A 55 10.08 -1.22 -8.28
N LYS A 56 10.26 -2.39 -7.65
CA LYS A 56 9.65 -3.63 -8.11
C LYS A 56 8.14 -3.58 -7.92
N ILE A 57 7.42 -3.40 -9.05
CA ILE A 57 5.99 -3.12 -9.05
C ILE A 57 5.17 -4.20 -8.33
N GLU A 58 5.52 -5.48 -8.45
CA GLU A 58 4.76 -6.58 -7.84
C GLU A 58 4.84 -6.53 -6.30
N VAL A 59 6.02 -6.22 -5.74
CA VAL A 59 6.22 -6.01 -4.31
C VAL A 59 5.39 -4.84 -3.80
N VAL A 60 5.40 -3.71 -4.52
CA VAL A 60 4.63 -2.50 -4.18
C VAL A 60 3.13 -2.77 -4.15
N GLN A 61 2.64 -3.54 -5.12
CA GLN A 61 1.23 -3.94 -5.19
C GLN A 61 0.84 -4.85 -4.02
N LEU A 62 1.64 -5.88 -3.72
CA LEU A 62 1.37 -6.80 -2.63
C LEU A 62 1.45 -6.09 -1.27
N PHE A 63 2.41 -5.19 -1.08
CA PHE A 63 2.50 -4.35 0.12
C PHE A 63 1.19 -3.61 0.41
N ALA A 64 0.60 -3.00 -0.63
CA ALA A 64 -0.61 -2.21 -0.49
C ALA A 64 -1.79 -2.97 0.14
N VAL A 65 -1.86 -4.30 -0.05
CA VAL A 65 -2.94 -5.13 0.50
C VAL A 65 -2.55 -5.90 1.76
N PHE A 66 -1.26 -6.06 2.05
CA PHE A 66 -0.80 -6.80 3.23
C PHE A 66 -0.44 -5.94 4.44
N HIS A 67 0.08 -4.71 4.24
CA HIS A 67 0.66 -3.91 5.34
C HIS A 67 -0.33 -3.67 6.50
N ASP A 68 -1.61 -3.46 6.18
CA ASP A 68 -2.70 -3.23 7.14
C ASP A 68 -3.66 -4.43 7.28
N SER A 69 -3.42 -5.54 6.57
CA SER A 69 -4.33 -6.70 6.49
C SER A 69 -4.58 -7.42 7.81
N LYS A 70 -3.70 -7.22 8.79
CA LYS A 70 -3.75 -7.85 10.11
C LYS A 70 -3.88 -6.85 11.25
N ARG A 71 -4.50 -5.69 10.97
CA ARG A 71 -4.95 -4.78 12.02
C ARG A 71 -6.12 -5.40 12.79
N GLU A 72 -6.02 -5.30 14.11
CA GLU A 72 -7.11 -5.72 15.02
C GLU A 72 -8.10 -4.58 15.28
N HIS A 73 -7.65 -3.32 15.17
CA HIS A 73 -8.48 -2.13 15.36
C HIS A 73 -7.88 -0.89 14.66
N ASP A 74 -8.67 0.19 14.53
CA ASP A 74 -8.24 1.47 13.92
C ASP A 74 -7.28 2.31 14.78
N GLY A 75 -7.09 1.92 16.04
CA GLY A 75 -6.18 2.58 16.96
C GLY A 75 -4.70 2.22 16.74
N ARG A 76 -3.91 2.40 17.80
CA ARG A 76 -2.48 2.11 17.80
C ARG A 76 -2.22 0.61 17.92
N ASP A 77 -1.96 -0.02 16.79
CA ASP A 77 -1.51 -1.40 16.69
C ASP A 77 -0.06 -1.36 16.19
N PHE A 78 0.91 -1.83 16.97
CA PHE A 78 2.32 -1.80 16.55
C PHE A 78 2.76 -3.05 15.79
N LYS A 79 1.97 -4.12 15.87
CA LYS A 79 2.35 -5.44 15.35
C LYS A 79 1.64 -5.78 14.04
N HIS A 80 0.59 -5.04 13.64
CA HIS A 80 -0.12 -5.31 12.38
C HIS A 80 0.80 -5.43 11.17
N GLY A 81 1.82 -4.58 11.03
CA GLY A 81 2.78 -4.67 9.92
C GLY A 81 3.55 -5.99 9.91
N GLN A 82 4.03 -6.41 11.08
CA GLN A 82 4.70 -7.71 11.28
C GLN A 82 3.75 -8.87 10.99
N HIS A 83 2.55 -8.85 11.56
CA HIS A 83 1.53 -9.87 11.33
C HIS A 83 1.09 -9.93 9.86
N GLY A 84 1.04 -8.78 9.16
CA GLY A 84 0.75 -8.69 7.74
C GLY A 84 1.85 -9.33 6.89
N ALA A 85 3.12 -9.12 7.26
CA ALA A 85 4.27 -9.76 6.63
C ALA A 85 4.26 -11.29 6.84
N ASP A 86 4.02 -11.74 8.08
CA ASP A 86 3.90 -13.15 8.41
C ASP A 86 2.72 -13.80 7.67
N TYR A 87 1.60 -13.09 7.54
CA TYR A 87 0.45 -13.59 6.79
C TYR A 87 0.75 -13.73 5.30
N ALA A 88 1.44 -12.74 4.70
CA ALA A 88 1.90 -12.84 3.31
C ALA A 88 2.78 -14.08 3.09
N ALA A 89 3.62 -14.45 4.06
CA ALA A 89 4.44 -15.66 4.00
C ALA A 89 3.60 -16.94 3.88
N THR A 90 2.46 -17.00 4.58
CA THR A 90 1.57 -18.18 4.54
C THR A 90 0.84 -18.33 3.19
N LEU A 91 0.68 -17.24 2.44
CA LEU A 91 -0.03 -17.22 1.15
C LEU A 91 0.91 -17.26 -0.06
N ARG A 92 2.22 -17.08 0.14
CA ARG A 92 3.24 -17.19 -0.92
C ARG A 92 3.28 -18.61 -1.48
N GLY A 93 3.38 -18.72 -2.80
CA GLY A 93 3.39 -19.99 -3.54
C GLY A 93 2.00 -20.60 -3.77
N THR A 94 0.94 -20.06 -3.14
CA THR A 94 -0.45 -20.53 -3.34
C THR A 94 -1.37 -19.45 -3.91
N GLN A 95 -1.34 -18.23 -3.36
CA GLN A 95 -2.17 -17.11 -3.82
C GLN A 95 -1.41 -16.11 -4.70
N PHE A 96 -0.10 -16.02 -4.53
CA PHE A 96 0.81 -15.21 -5.33
C PHE A 96 2.20 -15.85 -5.33
N ASN A 97 3.06 -15.43 -6.25
CA ASN A 97 4.45 -15.89 -6.31
C ASN A 97 5.39 -14.68 -6.40
N LEU A 98 6.50 -14.73 -5.67
CA LEU A 98 7.65 -13.82 -5.72
C LEU A 98 8.92 -14.65 -5.59
N SER A 99 10.06 -14.15 -6.08
CA SER A 99 11.37 -14.73 -5.74
C SER A 99 11.66 -14.54 -4.24
N ASP A 100 12.67 -15.22 -3.71
CA ASP A 100 13.04 -15.06 -2.29
C ASP A 100 13.47 -13.63 -2.00
N GLU A 101 14.25 -13.03 -2.89
CA GLU A 101 14.71 -11.64 -2.76
C GLU A 101 13.55 -10.65 -2.80
N ASP A 102 12.57 -10.85 -3.68
CA ASP A 102 11.40 -9.96 -3.78
C ASP A 102 10.46 -10.13 -2.59
N PHE A 103 10.34 -11.34 -2.08
CA PHE A 103 9.56 -11.59 -0.89
C PHE A 103 10.20 -10.98 0.36
N ASP A 104 11.54 -11.01 0.48
CA ASP A 104 12.24 -10.35 1.58
C ASP A 104 11.99 -8.83 1.57
N LEU A 105 11.92 -8.20 0.39
CA LEU A 105 11.52 -6.79 0.25
C LEU A 105 10.07 -6.55 0.69
N LEU A 106 9.12 -7.41 0.28
CA LEU A 106 7.73 -7.32 0.71
C LEU A 106 7.60 -7.45 2.23
N TYR A 107 8.27 -8.46 2.80
CA TYR A 107 8.26 -8.73 4.22
C TYR A 107 8.80 -7.54 5.01
N THR A 108 9.97 -7.03 4.62
CA THR A 108 10.62 -5.86 5.23
C THR A 108 9.73 -4.63 5.12
N ALA A 109 9.13 -4.38 3.96
CA ALA A 109 8.25 -3.24 3.75
C ALA A 109 7.06 -3.28 4.71
N CYS A 110 6.34 -4.41 4.79
CA CYS A 110 5.21 -4.59 5.70
C CYS A 110 5.62 -4.48 7.18
N ALA A 111 6.65 -5.21 7.60
CA ALA A 111 7.05 -5.31 9.01
C ALA A 111 7.49 -3.96 9.60
N HIS A 112 8.03 -3.06 8.78
CA HIS A 112 8.64 -1.81 9.26
C HIS A 112 7.93 -0.53 8.83
N HIS A 113 6.78 -0.59 8.14
CA HIS A 113 6.15 0.62 7.57
C HIS A 113 5.77 1.68 8.60
N THR A 114 5.50 1.30 9.85
CA THR A 114 5.15 2.23 10.93
C THR A 114 6.33 2.76 11.74
N TYR A 115 7.56 2.32 11.47
CA TYR A 115 8.73 2.66 12.30
C TYR A 115 9.35 4.01 11.95
N GLY A 116 8.81 4.71 10.93
CA GLY A 116 9.31 6.03 10.52
C GLY A 116 10.67 6.02 9.83
N LEU A 117 11.13 4.83 9.40
CA LEU A 117 12.37 4.68 8.63
C LEU A 117 12.24 5.37 7.26
N THR A 118 13.34 5.93 6.77
CA THR A 118 13.41 6.63 5.47
C THR A 118 14.53 6.11 4.57
N GLU A 119 15.34 5.18 5.06
CA GLU A 119 16.48 4.58 4.36
C GLU A 119 16.21 3.09 4.14
N GLY A 120 16.68 2.55 3.01
CA GLY A 120 16.48 1.14 2.64
C GLY A 120 16.54 0.90 1.13
N ASP A 121 16.15 -0.29 0.68
CA ASP A 121 15.98 -0.57 -0.75
C ASP A 121 14.92 0.36 -1.37
N ILE A 122 15.11 0.76 -2.62
CA ILE A 122 14.22 1.71 -3.31
C ILE A 122 12.77 1.21 -3.38
N THR A 123 12.56 -0.11 -3.43
CA THR A 123 11.24 -0.74 -3.42
C THR A 123 10.57 -0.60 -2.06
N VAL A 124 11.32 -0.87 -0.99
CA VAL A 124 10.84 -0.73 0.40
C VAL A 124 10.49 0.72 0.72
N GLN A 125 11.37 1.65 0.33
CA GLN A 125 11.11 3.10 0.44
C GLN A 125 9.84 3.51 -0.32
N THR A 126 9.66 3.01 -1.54
CA THR A 126 8.48 3.29 -2.37
C THR A 126 7.19 2.78 -1.71
N CYS A 127 7.22 1.60 -1.09
CA CYS A 127 6.10 1.07 -0.31
C CYS A 127 5.72 2.00 0.85
N TRP A 128 6.71 2.41 1.65
CA TRP A 128 6.47 3.30 2.79
C TRP A 128 5.94 4.67 2.35
N ASP A 129 6.48 5.23 1.26
CA ASP A 129 5.97 6.48 0.68
C ASP A 129 4.53 6.35 0.20
N ALA A 130 4.17 5.22 -0.42
CA ALA A 130 2.83 4.97 -0.91
C ALA A 130 1.76 5.02 0.20
N ASP A 131 2.06 4.45 1.38
CA ASP A 131 1.21 4.52 2.58
C ASP A 131 1.22 5.92 3.20
N ARG A 132 2.41 6.51 3.41
CA ARG A 132 2.55 7.84 4.03
C ARG A 132 1.87 8.95 3.24
N LEU A 133 1.82 8.83 1.92
CA LEU A 133 1.10 9.77 1.05
C LEU A 133 -0.43 9.73 1.26
N ASP A 134 -0.98 8.64 1.83
CA ASP A 134 -2.40 8.50 2.14
C ASP A 134 -2.77 8.95 3.58
N LEU A 135 -1.83 9.55 4.33
CA LEU A 135 -2.06 10.01 5.71
C LEU A 135 -3.16 11.08 5.85
N GLY A 136 -3.50 11.78 4.76
CA GLY A 136 -4.60 12.74 4.75
C GLY A 136 -5.94 12.13 5.21
N ARG A 137 -6.12 10.81 5.02
CA ARG A 137 -7.31 10.06 5.45
C ARG A 137 -7.54 10.11 6.97
N VAL A 138 -6.46 10.25 7.74
CA VAL A 138 -6.47 10.33 9.21
C VAL A 138 -6.15 11.76 9.71
N GLY A 139 -6.31 12.77 8.83
CA GLY A 139 -6.14 14.18 9.17
C GLY A 139 -4.69 14.66 9.21
N ILE A 140 -3.73 13.88 8.69
CA ILE A 140 -2.31 14.25 8.69
C ILE A 140 -1.87 14.55 7.25
N ARG A 141 -1.50 15.80 6.99
CA ARG A 141 -0.91 16.16 5.69
C ARG A 141 0.49 15.54 5.56
N PRO A 142 0.80 14.78 4.49
CA PRO A 142 2.14 14.26 4.26
C PRO A 142 3.18 15.40 4.21
N ASN A 143 4.27 15.22 4.95
CA ASN A 143 5.38 16.17 4.99
C ASN A 143 6.60 15.56 4.28
N PRO A 144 7.21 16.24 3.29
CA PRO A 144 8.37 15.75 2.56
C PRO A 144 9.51 15.24 3.44
N LYS A 145 9.69 15.79 4.65
CA LYS A 145 10.72 15.38 5.61
C LYS A 145 10.61 13.90 6.04
N TYR A 146 9.40 13.32 5.99
CA TYR A 146 9.14 11.93 6.39
C TYR A 146 8.94 10.99 5.21
N LEU A 147 9.12 11.49 3.98
CA LEU A 147 9.10 10.70 2.76
C LEU A 147 10.52 10.30 2.38
N CYS A 148 10.65 9.17 1.71
CA CYS A 148 11.91 8.52 1.42
C CYS A 148 12.47 9.01 0.09
N THR A 149 11.70 8.83 -0.98
CA THR A 149 12.13 9.07 -2.37
C THR A 149 11.91 10.52 -2.81
N ASP A 150 12.75 11.01 -3.72
CA ASP A 150 12.59 12.36 -4.29
C ASP A 150 11.25 12.49 -5.02
N ALA A 151 10.84 11.45 -5.74
CA ALA A 151 9.55 11.34 -6.40
C ALA A 151 8.35 11.54 -5.46
N ALA A 152 8.40 10.98 -4.24
CA ALA A 152 7.35 11.16 -3.25
C ALA A 152 7.37 12.55 -2.62
N LYS A 153 8.54 13.18 -2.52
CA LYS A 153 8.73 14.53 -1.94
C LYS A 153 8.22 15.65 -2.85
N GLU A 154 8.02 15.37 -4.13
CA GLU A 154 7.48 16.34 -5.09
C GLU A 154 6.11 16.90 -4.65
N ALA A 155 5.97 18.23 -4.72
CA ALA A 155 4.77 18.92 -4.24
C ALA A 155 3.49 18.45 -4.97
N ASP A 156 3.58 18.20 -6.27
CA ASP A 156 2.48 17.69 -7.08
C ASP A 156 2.05 16.27 -6.63
N MET A 157 3.00 15.39 -6.29
CA MET A 157 2.72 14.04 -5.81
C MET A 157 2.00 14.06 -4.47
N ILE A 158 2.51 14.86 -3.53
CA ILE A 158 1.90 15.05 -2.21
C ILE A 158 0.49 15.62 -2.36
N SER A 159 0.31 16.66 -3.18
CA SER A 159 -0.99 17.29 -3.42
C SER A 159 -1.99 16.29 -3.99
N TRP A 160 -1.61 15.56 -5.04
CA TRP A 160 -2.47 14.58 -5.70
C TRP A 160 -2.90 13.45 -4.76
N ALA A 161 -1.98 12.85 -4.01
CA ALA A 161 -2.29 11.76 -3.10
C ALA A 161 -3.10 12.25 -1.89
N ASN A 162 -2.68 13.36 -1.28
CA ASN A 162 -3.36 13.91 -0.10
C ASN A 162 -4.79 14.34 -0.42
N GLN A 163 -5.05 14.95 -1.59
CA GLN A 163 -6.41 15.33 -2.00
C GLN A 163 -7.34 14.11 -2.05
N ARG A 164 -6.86 13.00 -2.64
CA ARG A 164 -7.62 11.74 -2.70
C ARG A 164 -7.87 11.17 -1.31
N ALA A 165 -6.89 11.27 -0.42
CA ALA A 165 -7.00 10.79 0.95
C ALA A 165 -8.05 11.58 1.76
N ILE A 166 -8.01 12.91 1.72
CA ILE A 166 -8.95 13.77 2.48
C ILE A 166 -10.38 13.72 1.93
N GLU A 167 -10.55 13.46 0.63
CA GLU A 167 -11.86 13.30 0.00
C GLU A 167 -12.47 11.91 0.22
N ASN A 168 -11.78 11.01 0.93
CA ASN A 168 -12.14 9.60 1.04
C ASN A 168 -12.38 8.96 -0.34
N PHE A 169 -11.56 9.35 -1.33
CA PHE A 169 -11.69 8.84 -2.69
C PHE A 169 -11.62 7.31 -2.68
N ILE A 170 -12.57 6.67 -3.36
CA ILE A 170 -12.63 5.22 -3.53
C ILE A 170 -12.16 4.90 -4.95
N PRO A 171 -10.95 4.33 -5.12
CA PRO A 171 -10.46 3.91 -6.43
C PRO A 171 -11.40 2.92 -7.11
N LYS A 172 -11.51 3.00 -8.45
CA LYS A 172 -12.30 2.03 -9.24
C LYS A 172 -11.83 0.58 -9.05
N LEU A 173 -10.57 0.40 -8.66
CA LEU A 173 -9.97 -0.89 -8.34
C LEU A 173 -10.75 -1.64 -7.26
N VAL A 174 -11.34 -0.91 -6.30
CA VAL A 174 -12.15 -1.49 -5.22
C VAL A 174 -13.29 -2.33 -5.81
N TYR A 175 -14.05 -1.74 -6.73
CA TYR A 175 -15.19 -2.41 -7.37
C TYR A 175 -14.78 -3.45 -8.42
N LYS A 176 -13.69 -3.19 -9.16
CA LYS A 176 -13.29 -4.07 -10.27
C LYS A 176 -12.56 -5.33 -9.82
N LYS A 177 -11.76 -5.24 -8.75
CA LYS A 177 -10.84 -6.33 -8.35
C LYS A 177 -10.88 -6.68 -6.87
N MET A 178 -11.19 -5.73 -5.98
CA MET A 178 -11.09 -5.94 -4.52
C MET A 178 -12.42 -6.27 -3.83
N GLY A 179 -13.50 -6.48 -4.58
CA GLY A 179 -14.67 -7.21 -4.06
C GLY A 179 -15.84 -6.37 -3.54
N LEU A 180 -16.03 -5.15 -4.03
CA LEU A 180 -17.34 -4.48 -3.98
C LEU A 180 -18.08 -4.56 -5.33
#